data_AF-A0A2G2CWK9-F1
#
_entry.id   AF-A0A2G2CWK9-F1
#
_cell.length_a   1.000
_cell.length_b   1.000
_cell.length_c   1.000
_cell.angle_alpha   90.00
_cell.angle_beta   90.00
_cell.angle_gamma   90.00
#
_symmetry.space_group_name_H-M   'P 1'
#
loop_
_entity.id
_entity.type
_entity.pdbx_description
1 polymer ?
#
loop_
_entity_poly.entity_id
_entity_poly.type
_entity_poly.pdbx_seq_one_letter_code
_entity_poly.pdbx_strand_id
1 'polypeptide(L)'
;MKKIHLYLSVSLLLFAASCSESEVEKLLAEESDLITISSIIPSDIDETKKDQLMSEKKIDEVRHMFDKFSWESFIAINWPVNENGEPMEHLKDDGLPTWYNWKEAFEVFRDKGKKPEKWNSNRTTPNWILDHDNAPGNTKKSVRLLFNTNKAINVADEDMQAFAGPLFDQNGNLLRYEVLMNEEEFDYILKNKLYNINGQIDFSQSDSDKADFPAGVYEEITKVGAVEIKISWKVLVKGKDDFSRYLNVPSFVLSEDKKSWDKVTAGMVGFHINHKTSSASQWVWSTFEHVDNLATNSLETFEYEGNQIPIKPSFYDPDCETCPTNVWLQSDSSKFIARDGTYKKYHRSYYIPEDKIIKGSDKDYYIGQAHRMIPIPERLQELNRDIQEQLKLQESPLQYYELVGTQWPKNQQKTPADPTYAAFPNSVENKPGGDPDPIYLTNMTMETYFQNGNQGAYNFMENGSQPTDNNEKMIFGTESCMGCHSSAGIANHRPATMKAAREGSFYGGQLSADFVWLLNTQAHWKDNDTLTTTIKPQK
;
A
#
# COMPACT_ATOMS: atom_id res chain seq x y z
N MET A 1 32.25 5.34 5.07
CA MET A 1 32.01 4.62 3.78
C MET A 1 33.18 4.66 2.77
N LYS A 2 33.87 5.78 2.49
CA LYS A 2 34.99 5.81 1.50
C LYS A 2 36.16 4.84 1.74
N LYS A 3 36.44 4.43 2.99
CA LYS A 3 37.53 3.47 3.28
C LYS A 3 37.13 2.02 3.00
N ILE A 4 35.86 1.63 3.18
CA ILE A 4 35.42 0.24 3.00
C ILE A 4 35.34 -0.12 1.51
N HIS A 5 34.82 0.78 0.66
CA HIS A 5 34.93 0.60 -0.79
C HIS A 5 36.39 0.58 -1.26
N LEU A 6 37.25 1.45 -0.74
CA LEU A 6 38.67 1.44 -1.14
C LEU A 6 39.39 0.14 -0.73
N TYR A 7 39.04 -0.47 0.40
CA TYR A 7 39.62 -1.77 0.81
C TYR A 7 39.11 -2.93 -0.07
N LEU A 8 37.83 -2.97 -0.45
CA LEU A 8 37.33 -3.99 -1.38
C LEU A 8 37.87 -3.79 -2.81
N SER A 9 37.91 -2.56 -3.32
CA SER A 9 38.44 -2.27 -4.66
C SER A 9 39.94 -2.59 -4.78
N VAL A 10 40.73 -2.33 -3.73
CA VAL A 10 42.16 -2.65 -3.69
C VAL A 10 42.39 -4.16 -3.49
N SER A 11 41.52 -4.85 -2.74
CA SER A 11 41.56 -6.32 -2.63
C SER A 11 41.17 -7.01 -3.94
N LEU A 12 40.19 -6.50 -4.70
CA LEU A 12 39.85 -7.02 -6.03
C LEU A 12 41.00 -6.81 -7.04
N LEU A 13 41.67 -5.64 -7.03
CA LEU A 13 42.82 -5.36 -7.90
C LEU A 13 44.04 -6.23 -7.58
N LEU A 14 44.22 -6.65 -6.33
CA LEU A 14 45.30 -7.56 -5.93
C LEU A 14 44.96 -9.05 -6.16
N PHE A 15 43.68 -9.43 -6.17
CA PHE A 15 43.22 -10.80 -6.45
C PHE A 15 43.00 -11.07 -7.96
N ALA A 16 42.64 -10.07 -8.76
CA ALA A 16 42.44 -10.20 -10.20
C ALA A 16 43.74 -10.54 -10.97
N ALA A 17 44.91 -10.38 -10.35
CA ALA A 17 46.18 -10.79 -10.94
C ALA A 17 46.41 -12.32 -10.97
N SER A 18 45.56 -13.11 -10.29
CA SER A 18 45.69 -14.58 -10.20
C SER A 18 44.44 -15.39 -10.56
N CYS A 19 43.31 -14.74 -10.87
CA CYS A 19 42.04 -15.42 -11.17
C CYS A 19 41.80 -15.60 -12.66
N SER A 20 41.07 -16.66 -13.02
CA SER A 20 40.58 -16.86 -14.38
C SER A 20 39.50 -15.82 -14.74
N GLU A 21 39.35 -15.51 -16.02
CA GLU A 21 38.34 -14.55 -16.52
C GLU A 21 36.92 -14.93 -16.03
N SER A 22 36.61 -16.23 -15.96
CA SER A 22 35.34 -16.74 -15.42
C SER A 22 35.14 -16.53 -13.91
N GLU A 23 36.22 -16.50 -13.11
CA GLU A 23 36.12 -16.22 -11.68
C GLU A 23 35.93 -14.72 -11.41
N VAL A 24 36.54 -13.88 -12.24
CA VAL A 24 36.32 -12.43 -12.19
C VAL A 24 34.89 -12.09 -12.62
N GLU A 25 34.38 -12.70 -13.69
CA GLU A 25 32.97 -12.56 -14.10
C GLU A 25 32.00 -13.02 -13.01
N LYS A 26 32.31 -14.12 -12.32
CA LYS A 26 31.50 -14.61 -11.20
C LYS A 26 31.50 -13.66 -10.01
N LEU A 27 32.66 -13.11 -9.64
CA LEU A 27 32.78 -12.14 -8.54
C LEU A 27 32.10 -10.81 -8.87
N LEU A 28 32.16 -10.36 -10.13
CA LEU A 28 31.47 -9.16 -10.59
C LEU A 28 29.94 -9.38 -10.66
N ALA A 29 29.49 -10.59 -11.00
CA ALA A 29 28.09 -10.98 -10.93
C ALA A 29 27.60 -11.00 -9.48
N GLU A 30 28.37 -11.60 -8.56
CA GLU A 30 28.09 -11.61 -7.11
C GLU A 30 28.06 -10.19 -6.51
N GLU A 31 28.94 -9.28 -6.95
CA GLU A 31 28.92 -7.87 -6.53
C GLU A 31 27.74 -7.10 -7.12
N SER A 32 27.33 -7.39 -8.36
CA SER A 32 26.15 -6.79 -9.00
C SER A 32 24.81 -7.29 -8.43
N ASP A 33 24.81 -8.45 -7.79
CA ASP A 33 23.63 -9.05 -7.15
C ASP A 33 23.34 -8.45 -5.76
N LEU A 34 24.31 -7.76 -5.13
CA LEU A 34 24.07 -7.08 -3.87
C LEU A 34 23.07 -5.93 -4.01
N ILE A 35 22.23 -5.74 -2.99
CA ILE A 35 21.35 -4.58 -2.89
C ILE A 35 22.16 -3.32 -2.54
N THR A 36 21.73 -2.17 -3.05
CA THR A 36 22.29 -0.89 -2.64
C THR A 36 21.53 -0.35 -1.42
N ILE A 37 22.14 -0.43 -0.23
CA ILE A 37 21.61 0.27 0.96
C ILE A 37 21.96 1.76 0.85
N SER A 38 20.96 2.57 0.54
CA SER A 38 21.11 4.00 0.27
C SER A 38 19.86 4.80 0.69
N SER A 39 20.05 6.09 0.95
CA SER A 39 18.96 7.05 1.18
C SER A 39 18.35 7.59 -0.11
N ILE A 40 18.92 7.24 -1.27
CA ILE A 40 18.45 7.71 -2.58
C ILE A 40 17.42 6.73 -3.11
N ILE A 41 16.20 7.21 -3.38
CA ILE A 41 15.14 6.42 -3.99
C ILE A 41 15.55 6.13 -5.45
N PRO A 42 15.65 4.86 -5.88
CA PRO A 42 15.99 4.53 -7.26
C PRO A 42 14.90 5.06 -8.19
N SER A 43 15.29 5.57 -9.36
CA SER A 43 14.34 6.16 -10.32
C SER A 43 13.67 5.11 -11.21
N ASP A 44 14.39 4.05 -11.57
CA ASP A 44 13.89 2.91 -12.36
C ASP A 44 14.89 1.74 -12.27
N ILE A 45 14.59 0.61 -12.90
CA ILE A 45 15.56 -0.44 -13.24
C ILE A 45 16.19 -0.19 -14.63
N ASP A 46 17.31 -0.83 -14.93
CA ASP A 46 17.93 -0.82 -16.26
C ASP A 46 17.01 -1.48 -17.30
N GLU A 47 16.34 -0.65 -18.10
CA GLU A 47 15.40 -1.11 -19.13
C GLU A 47 16.09 -1.90 -20.26
N THR A 48 17.33 -1.54 -20.62
CA THR A 48 18.08 -2.27 -21.65
C THR A 48 18.39 -3.69 -21.18
N LYS A 49 18.80 -3.82 -19.91
CA LYS A 49 19.05 -5.13 -19.29
C LYS A 49 17.77 -5.94 -19.14
N LYS A 50 16.67 -5.32 -18.71
CA LYS A 50 15.34 -5.95 -18.64
C LYS A 50 14.95 -6.53 -20.00
N ASP A 51 15.00 -5.73 -21.06
CA ASP A 51 14.61 -6.15 -22.41
C ASP A 51 15.48 -7.28 -22.95
N GLN A 52 16.79 -7.22 -22.69
CA GLN A 52 17.71 -8.30 -23.01
C GLN A 52 17.28 -9.61 -22.33
N LEU A 53 17.08 -9.60 -21.02
CA LEU A 53 16.71 -10.78 -20.23
C LEU A 53 15.34 -11.36 -20.65
N MET A 54 14.37 -10.48 -20.94
CA MET A 54 13.08 -10.87 -21.48
C MET A 54 13.22 -11.59 -22.84
N SER A 55 14.09 -11.08 -23.72
CA SER A 55 14.36 -11.72 -25.03
C SER A 55 15.05 -13.09 -24.89
N GLU A 56 15.87 -13.27 -23.85
CA GLU A 56 16.51 -14.53 -23.48
C GLU A 56 15.59 -15.48 -22.70
N LYS A 57 14.33 -15.09 -22.43
CA LYS A 57 13.34 -15.82 -21.63
C LYS A 57 13.77 -16.07 -20.18
N LYS A 58 14.58 -15.17 -19.61
CA LYS A 58 15.08 -15.21 -18.24
C LYS A 58 14.21 -14.36 -17.31
N ILE A 59 12.92 -14.68 -17.24
CA ILE A 59 11.96 -13.87 -16.48
C ILE A 59 12.30 -13.80 -14.98
N ASP A 60 12.88 -14.85 -14.40
CA ASP A 60 13.24 -14.86 -12.98
C ASP A 60 14.37 -13.87 -12.64
N GLU A 61 15.29 -13.64 -13.58
CA GLU A 61 16.32 -12.60 -13.45
C GLU A 61 15.68 -11.20 -13.51
N VAL A 62 14.68 -10.98 -14.36
CA VAL A 62 13.92 -9.71 -14.42
C VAL A 62 13.11 -9.49 -13.14
N ARG A 63 12.45 -10.52 -12.64
CA ARG A 63 11.74 -10.46 -11.35
C ARG A 63 12.70 -10.07 -10.23
N HIS A 64 13.90 -10.66 -10.20
CA HIS A 64 14.92 -10.31 -9.22
C HIS A 64 15.33 -8.84 -9.30
N MET A 65 15.46 -8.26 -10.51
CA MET A 65 15.71 -6.82 -10.68
C MET A 65 14.62 -5.96 -10.04
N PHE A 66 13.34 -6.29 -10.25
CA PHE A 66 12.22 -5.56 -9.67
C PHE A 66 12.08 -5.77 -8.15
N ASP A 67 12.38 -6.98 -7.66
CA ASP A 67 12.38 -7.27 -6.22
C ASP A 67 13.49 -6.47 -5.51
N LYS A 68 14.69 -6.37 -6.12
CA LYS A 68 15.77 -5.48 -5.63
C LYS A 68 15.36 -4.02 -5.64
N PHE A 69 14.85 -3.53 -6.76
CA PHE A 69 14.34 -2.15 -6.88
C PHE A 69 13.30 -1.82 -5.80
N SER A 70 12.43 -2.77 -5.48
CA SER A 70 11.40 -2.61 -4.45
C SER A 70 12.01 -2.48 -3.06
N TRP A 71 12.98 -3.33 -2.72
CA TRP A 71 13.69 -3.24 -1.46
C TRP A 71 14.54 -1.95 -1.35
N GLU A 72 15.23 -1.55 -2.42
CA GLU A 72 16.00 -0.29 -2.46
C GLU A 72 15.08 0.91 -2.24
N SER A 73 13.92 0.91 -2.90
CA SER A 73 12.88 1.92 -2.70
C SER A 73 12.37 1.92 -1.27
N PHE A 74 12.02 0.76 -0.70
CA PHE A 74 11.54 0.65 0.69
C PHE A 74 12.56 1.17 1.71
N ILE A 75 13.84 0.84 1.54
CA ILE A 75 14.92 1.30 2.41
C ILE A 75 15.09 2.83 2.29
N ALA A 76 15.16 3.38 1.07
CA ALA A 76 15.36 4.81 0.86
C ALA A 76 14.16 5.66 1.34
N ILE A 77 12.95 5.19 1.08
CA ILE A 77 11.70 5.82 1.50
C ILE A 77 11.60 5.83 3.04
N ASN A 78 12.07 4.79 3.72
CA ASN A 78 12.10 4.70 5.18
C ASN A 78 13.40 5.22 5.83
N TRP A 79 14.32 5.78 5.04
CA TRP A 79 15.59 6.29 5.56
C TRP A 79 15.35 7.45 6.54
N PRO A 80 16.02 7.49 7.71
CA PRO A 80 15.85 8.58 8.65
C PRO A 80 16.42 9.89 8.10
N VAL A 81 15.64 10.97 8.19
CA VAL A 81 16.04 12.33 7.83
C VAL A 81 16.02 13.26 9.05
N ASN A 82 16.83 14.30 8.99
CA ASN A 82 16.84 15.38 9.98
C ASN A 82 15.66 16.35 9.79
N GLU A 83 15.56 17.39 10.64
CA GLU A 83 14.47 18.39 10.57
C GLU A 83 14.42 19.17 9.23
N ASN A 84 15.52 19.25 8.50
CA ASN A 84 15.60 19.90 7.18
C ASN A 84 15.26 18.95 6.03
N GLY A 85 14.99 17.66 6.30
CA GLY A 85 14.75 16.64 5.29
C GLY A 85 16.02 16.06 4.66
N GLU A 86 17.20 16.33 5.22
CA GLU A 86 18.45 15.73 4.76
C GLU A 86 18.64 14.34 5.38
N PRO A 87 19.12 13.34 4.62
CA PRO A 87 19.29 11.99 5.13
C PRO A 87 20.36 11.93 6.23
N MET A 88 20.07 11.17 7.29
CA MET A 88 21.03 10.84 8.35
C MET A 88 22.10 9.89 7.81
N GLU A 89 23.22 9.75 8.53
CA GLU A 89 24.37 8.96 8.05
C GLU A 89 24.07 7.45 8.05
N HIS A 90 23.30 6.96 9.03
CA HIS A 90 22.97 5.54 9.18
C HIS A 90 21.46 5.32 9.39
N LEU A 91 20.98 4.13 8.99
CA LEU A 91 19.58 3.71 9.17
C LEU A 91 19.11 3.61 10.64
N LYS A 92 20.04 3.47 11.58
CA LYS A 92 19.76 3.42 13.02
C LYS A 92 19.74 4.79 13.69
N ASP A 93 20.18 5.83 12.99
CA ASP A 93 20.28 7.15 13.57
C ASP A 93 18.87 7.72 13.82
N ASP A 94 18.72 8.49 14.90
CA ASP A 94 17.45 9.12 15.25
C ASP A 94 17.01 10.08 14.14
N GLY A 95 15.80 9.88 13.62
CA GLY A 95 15.23 10.71 12.57
C GLY A 95 13.82 10.27 12.24
N LEU A 96 13.14 11.04 11.39
CA LEU A 96 11.85 10.64 10.83
C LEU A 96 12.07 10.03 9.45
N PRO A 97 11.25 9.08 8.99
CA PRO A 97 11.39 8.52 7.64
C PRO A 97 11.36 9.58 6.53
N THR A 98 11.98 9.34 5.37
CA THR A 98 11.97 10.28 4.23
C THR A 98 10.54 10.71 3.84
N TRP A 99 9.60 9.76 3.80
CA TRP A 99 8.19 10.02 3.48
C TRP A 99 7.46 10.93 4.48
N TYR A 100 8.08 11.23 5.60
CA TYR A 100 7.48 12.05 6.64
C TYR A 100 7.14 13.48 6.17
N ASN A 101 7.87 13.97 5.18
CA ASN A 101 7.64 15.27 4.55
C ASN A 101 6.70 15.23 3.34
N TRP A 102 6.22 14.04 2.96
CA TRP A 102 5.31 13.85 1.83
C TRP A 102 3.91 14.35 2.14
N LYS A 103 3.11 14.58 1.10
CA LYS A 103 1.74 15.09 1.25
C LYS A 103 0.77 13.94 1.48
N GLU A 104 -0.03 14.05 2.53
CA GLU A 104 -1.17 13.15 2.73
C GLU A 104 -2.33 13.53 1.82
N ALA A 105 -3.17 12.55 1.47
CA ALA A 105 -4.32 12.76 0.58
C ALA A 105 -5.21 13.94 1.00
N PHE A 106 -5.52 14.10 2.30
CA PHE A 106 -6.39 15.18 2.77
C PHE A 106 -5.77 16.58 2.67
N GLU A 107 -4.44 16.69 2.55
CA GLU A 107 -3.77 17.97 2.29
C GLU A 107 -3.95 18.42 0.84
N VAL A 108 -4.10 17.45 -0.06
CA VAL A 108 -4.22 17.62 -1.51
C VAL A 108 -5.67 17.80 -1.93
N PHE A 109 -6.53 16.88 -1.52
CA PHE A 109 -7.95 16.88 -1.82
C PHE A 109 -8.74 17.55 -0.69
N ARG A 110 -8.78 18.89 -0.76
CA ARG A 110 -9.34 19.69 0.33
C ARG A 110 -10.84 19.84 0.21
N ASP A 111 -11.48 20.02 1.37
CA ASP A 111 -12.90 20.35 1.49
C ASP A 111 -13.32 21.39 0.44
N LYS A 112 -14.42 21.10 -0.25
CA LYS A 112 -15.04 21.99 -1.24
C LYS A 112 -14.11 22.30 -2.42
N GLY A 113 -13.28 21.32 -2.80
CA GLY A 113 -12.42 21.37 -3.99
C GLY A 113 -11.38 22.49 -3.95
N LYS A 114 -10.99 22.92 -2.74
CA LYS A 114 -10.02 24.02 -2.57
C LYS A 114 -8.66 23.62 -3.12
N LYS A 115 -7.93 24.61 -3.62
CA LYS A 115 -6.55 24.43 -4.05
C LYS A 115 -5.68 23.99 -2.86
N PRO A 116 -4.85 22.94 -3.01
CA PRO A 116 -3.93 22.56 -1.97
C PRO A 116 -2.79 23.56 -1.82
N GLU A 117 -2.21 23.60 -0.62
CA GLU A 117 -1.04 24.41 -0.34
C GLU A 117 0.19 23.82 -1.04
N LYS A 118 1.21 24.64 -1.31
CA LYS A 118 2.46 24.21 -1.99
C LYS A 118 3.15 23.08 -1.20
N TRP A 119 3.99 22.28 -1.86
CA TRP A 119 4.72 21.15 -1.26
C TRP A 119 5.35 21.48 0.11
N ASN A 120 6.23 22.49 0.15
CA ASN A 120 6.96 22.91 1.35
C ASN A 120 6.13 23.73 2.37
N SER A 121 4.80 23.68 2.29
CA SER A 121 3.91 24.32 3.28
C SER A 121 3.77 23.50 4.56
N ASN A 122 3.33 24.17 5.63
CA ASN A 122 2.90 23.49 6.84
C ASN A 122 1.71 22.56 6.55
N ARG A 123 1.67 21.44 7.27
CA ARG A 123 0.56 20.48 7.19
C ARG A 123 -0.76 21.18 7.45
N THR A 124 -1.72 20.99 6.56
CA THR A 124 -3.06 21.57 6.69
C THR A 124 -4.07 20.51 7.06
N THR A 125 -4.40 20.41 8.34
CA THR A 125 -5.40 19.46 8.85
C THR A 125 -6.82 20.06 8.75
N PRO A 126 -7.79 19.37 8.13
CA PRO A 126 -9.19 19.74 8.14
C PRO A 126 -9.76 20.02 9.55
N ASN A 127 -10.62 21.02 9.70
CA ASN A 127 -11.18 21.39 11.01
C ASN A 127 -11.97 20.25 11.67
N TRP A 128 -12.69 19.44 10.88
CA TRP A 128 -13.45 18.32 11.42
C TRP A 128 -12.57 17.27 12.11
N ILE A 129 -11.27 17.20 11.79
CA ILE A 129 -10.28 16.35 12.47
C ILE A 129 -9.84 16.98 13.80
N LEU A 130 -9.84 18.31 13.88
CA LEU A 130 -9.37 19.07 15.05
C LEU A 130 -10.48 19.41 16.05
N ASP A 131 -11.75 19.36 15.64
CA ASP A 131 -12.93 19.69 16.46
C ASP A 131 -13.31 18.53 17.41
N HIS A 132 -12.33 17.96 18.11
CA HIS A 132 -12.46 16.84 19.05
C HIS A 132 -11.65 17.08 20.34
N ASP A 133 -12.02 16.43 21.44
CA ASP A 133 -11.30 16.55 22.71
C ASP A 133 -9.86 16.03 22.57
N ASN A 134 -8.92 16.69 23.25
CA ASN A 134 -7.48 16.38 23.18
C ASN A 134 -6.89 16.41 21.76
N ALA A 135 -7.54 17.09 20.81
CA ALA A 135 -7.00 17.25 19.48
C ALA A 135 -5.56 17.80 19.54
N PRO A 136 -4.63 17.20 18.79
CA PRO A 136 -3.26 17.66 18.78
C PRO A 136 -3.21 19.11 18.31
N GLY A 137 -2.39 19.94 18.99
CA GLY A 137 -2.11 21.30 18.55
C GLY A 137 -1.54 21.26 17.13
N ASN A 138 -2.36 21.66 16.16
CA ASN A 138 -2.04 21.68 14.74
C ASN A 138 -0.73 22.47 14.52
N THR A 139 0.31 21.84 13.93
CA THR A 139 1.41 22.45 13.14
C THR A 139 2.70 21.64 13.08
N LYS A 140 3.01 20.77 14.05
CA LYS A 140 4.27 20.00 13.97
C LYS A 140 4.06 18.78 13.08
N LYS A 141 4.71 18.79 11.91
CA LYS A 141 4.75 17.62 11.02
C LYS A 141 5.06 16.38 11.84
N SER A 142 5.98 16.45 12.83
CA SER A 142 6.54 15.36 13.68
C SER A 142 5.55 14.50 14.49
N VAL A 143 4.24 14.69 14.31
CA VAL A 143 3.21 13.80 14.86
C VAL A 143 2.20 13.41 13.77
N ARG A 144 1.92 12.10 13.62
CA ARG A 144 0.94 11.59 12.65
C ARG A 144 -0.49 11.57 13.21
N LEU A 145 -1.47 11.75 12.32
CA LEU A 145 -2.90 11.74 12.66
C LEU A 145 -3.53 10.54 11.98
N LEU A 146 -3.88 9.53 12.76
CA LEU A 146 -4.35 8.25 12.27
C LEU A 146 -5.85 8.11 12.56
N PHE A 147 -6.66 8.66 11.65
CA PHE A 147 -8.12 8.70 11.76
C PHE A 147 -8.85 7.93 10.66
N ASN A 148 -8.14 7.56 9.58
CA ASN A 148 -8.70 6.67 8.58
C ASN A 148 -8.94 5.31 9.23
N THR A 149 -10.22 5.03 9.39
CA THR A 149 -10.75 3.76 9.86
C THR A 149 -11.74 3.30 8.81
N ASN A 150 -11.83 2.00 8.55
CA ASN A 150 -12.77 1.41 7.59
C ASN A 150 -14.25 1.59 7.99
N LYS A 151 -14.56 2.47 8.96
CA LYS A 151 -15.89 2.80 9.47
C LYS A 151 -16.37 4.15 8.93
N ALA A 152 -16.88 4.07 7.71
CA ALA A 152 -17.98 4.85 7.13
C ALA A 152 -17.83 6.38 7.06
N ILE A 153 -17.56 6.86 5.84
CA ILE A 153 -18.30 7.99 5.25
C ILE A 153 -18.70 7.56 3.82
N ASN A 154 -20.00 7.65 3.54
CA ASN A 154 -20.62 7.26 2.28
C ASN A 154 -20.04 8.01 1.07
N VAL A 155 -19.11 7.41 0.32
CA VAL A 155 -19.10 7.27 -1.16
C VAL A 155 -18.28 6.00 -1.44
N ALA A 156 -18.72 5.18 -2.38
CA ALA A 156 -18.07 3.92 -2.69
C ALA A 156 -16.74 4.15 -3.41
N ASP A 157 -15.63 4.28 -2.69
CA ASP A 157 -14.40 4.82 -3.27
C ASP A 157 -13.18 4.49 -2.36
N GLU A 158 -12.24 3.66 -2.87
CA GLU A 158 -10.98 3.14 -2.27
C GLU A 158 -11.08 2.24 -1.04
N ASP A 159 -11.70 2.70 0.05
CA ASP A 159 -11.72 1.99 1.33
C ASP A 159 -12.58 0.71 1.26
N MET A 160 -13.57 0.70 0.36
CA MET A 160 -14.45 -0.45 0.14
C MET A 160 -13.80 -1.57 -0.69
N GLN A 161 -12.71 -1.29 -1.43
CA GLN A 161 -12.11 -2.24 -2.37
C GLN A 161 -10.69 -2.69 -1.98
N ALA A 162 -9.97 -1.95 -1.14
CA ALA A 162 -8.75 -2.45 -0.51
C ALA A 162 -9.04 -3.01 0.91
N PHE A 163 -9.88 -2.34 1.70
CA PHE A 163 -10.02 -2.60 3.15
C PHE A 163 -11.41 -3.02 3.61
N ALA A 164 -12.09 -3.90 2.85
CA ALA A 164 -13.51 -4.32 2.95
C ALA A 164 -14.21 -4.35 4.32
N GLY A 165 -13.51 -4.42 5.46
CA GLY A 165 -14.01 -4.18 6.80
C GLY A 165 -12.90 -3.75 7.78
N PRO A 166 -13.22 -3.38 9.04
CA PRO A 166 -12.23 -3.10 10.07
C PRO A 166 -11.39 -4.34 10.42
N LEU A 167 -10.06 -4.22 10.38
CA LEU A 167 -9.11 -5.22 10.89
C LEU A 167 -8.62 -4.82 12.30
N PHE A 168 -8.59 -5.77 13.23
CA PHE A 168 -8.07 -5.57 14.58
C PHE A 168 -6.83 -6.43 14.80
N ASP A 169 -5.85 -5.91 15.55
CA ASP A 169 -4.75 -6.72 16.06
C ASP A 169 -5.21 -7.65 17.20
N GLN A 170 -4.38 -8.62 17.59
CA GLN A 170 -4.68 -9.55 18.70
C GLN A 170 -4.67 -8.87 20.08
N ASN A 171 -4.31 -7.59 20.16
CA ASN A 171 -4.47 -6.77 21.37
C ASN A 171 -5.86 -6.09 21.44
N GLY A 172 -6.68 -6.22 20.38
CA GLY A 172 -8.00 -5.63 20.26
C GLY A 172 -8.00 -4.20 19.73
N ASN A 173 -6.86 -3.70 19.22
CA ASN A 173 -6.77 -2.37 18.63
C ASN A 173 -7.11 -2.41 17.15
N LEU A 174 -7.97 -1.50 16.72
CA LEU A 174 -8.30 -1.31 15.31
C LEU A 174 -7.06 -0.82 14.55
N LEU A 175 -6.79 -1.40 13.38
CA LEU A 175 -5.72 -0.96 12.50
C LEU A 175 -6.01 0.42 11.89
N ARG A 176 -4.95 1.15 11.53
CA ARG A 176 -5.05 2.46 10.88
C ARG A 176 -4.29 2.47 9.57
N TYR A 177 -4.76 3.28 8.64
CA TYR A 177 -4.18 3.39 7.31
C TYR A 177 -3.84 4.82 6.96
N GLU A 178 -2.88 4.97 6.07
CA GLU A 178 -2.40 6.27 5.63
C GLU A 178 -1.95 6.18 4.18
N VAL A 179 -2.23 7.23 3.41
CA VAL A 179 -1.83 7.33 1.99
C VAL A 179 -1.10 8.64 1.78
N LEU A 180 0.09 8.56 1.19
CA LEU A 180 0.95 9.70 0.90
C LEU A 180 1.48 9.65 -0.52
N MET A 181 1.75 10.83 -1.07
CA MET A 181 2.33 11.00 -2.39
C MET A 181 3.60 11.86 -2.33
N ASN A 182 4.57 11.53 -3.18
CA ASN A 182 5.80 12.30 -3.32
C ASN A 182 5.57 13.63 -4.07
N GLU A 183 6.63 14.43 -4.20
CA GLU A 183 6.55 15.78 -4.78
C GLU A 183 6.15 15.74 -6.26
N GLU A 184 6.66 14.77 -7.03
CA GLU A 184 6.39 14.60 -8.47
C GLU A 184 4.89 14.32 -8.74
N GLU A 185 4.29 13.42 -7.97
CA GLU A 185 2.86 13.13 -8.07
C GLU A 185 2.01 14.34 -7.66
N PHE A 186 2.35 14.96 -6.53
CA PHE A 186 1.68 16.16 -6.05
C PHE A 186 1.71 17.30 -7.07
N ASP A 187 2.88 17.58 -7.64
CA ASP A 187 3.05 18.68 -8.60
C ASP A 187 2.27 18.43 -9.89
N TYR A 188 2.20 17.17 -10.34
CA TYR A 188 1.35 16.80 -11.47
C TYR A 188 -0.14 17.08 -11.18
N ILE A 189 -0.64 16.64 -10.02
CA ILE A 189 -2.03 16.87 -9.60
C ILE A 189 -2.32 18.38 -9.50
N LEU A 190 -1.41 19.15 -8.90
CA LEU A 190 -1.56 20.58 -8.72
C LEU A 190 -1.58 21.34 -10.05
N LYS A 191 -0.62 21.03 -10.93
CA LYS A 191 -0.45 21.66 -12.24
C LYS A 191 -1.67 21.45 -13.13
N ASN A 192 -2.17 20.21 -13.20
CA ASN A 192 -3.30 19.81 -14.02
C ASN A 192 -4.66 20.02 -13.33
N LYS A 193 -4.66 20.54 -12.09
CA LYS A 193 -5.86 20.81 -11.27
C LYS A 193 -6.71 19.57 -10.97
N LEU A 194 -6.08 18.39 -10.95
CA LEU A 194 -6.76 17.11 -10.72
C LEU A 194 -7.23 16.93 -9.25
N TYR A 195 -6.82 17.82 -8.34
CA TYR A 195 -7.22 17.82 -6.91
C TYR A 195 -8.71 18.12 -6.64
N ASN A 196 -9.51 18.45 -7.66
CA ASN A 196 -10.96 18.64 -7.53
C ASN A 196 -11.70 18.18 -8.79
N ILE A 197 -12.96 17.79 -8.63
CA ILE A 197 -13.78 17.21 -9.71
C ILE A 197 -13.94 18.18 -10.88
N ASN A 198 -14.09 19.48 -10.62
CA ASN A 198 -14.20 20.49 -11.68
C ASN A 198 -12.95 20.54 -12.56
N GLY A 199 -11.77 20.52 -11.95
CA GLY A 199 -10.49 20.58 -12.67
C GLY A 199 -10.22 19.32 -13.47
N GLN A 200 -10.63 18.15 -12.97
CA GLN A 200 -10.59 16.90 -13.74
C GLN A 200 -11.48 16.98 -14.99
N ILE A 201 -12.71 17.48 -14.87
CA ILE A 201 -13.62 17.65 -16.01
C ILE A 201 -13.01 18.63 -17.01
N ASP A 202 -12.49 19.76 -16.55
CA ASP A 202 -11.83 20.75 -17.42
C ASP A 202 -10.65 20.09 -18.17
N PHE A 203 -9.75 19.41 -17.46
CA PHE A 203 -8.61 18.69 -18.03
C PHE A 203 -9.03 17.66 -19.08
N SER A 204 -10.07 16.86 -18.78
CA SER A 204 -10.62 15.84 -19.69
C SER A 204 -11.14 16.40 -21.01
N GLN A 205 -11.54 17.67 -21.02
CA GLN A 205 -12.14 18.34 -22.17
C GLN A 205 -11.14 19.20 -22.94
N SER A 206 -10.12 19.75 -22.27
CA SER A 206 -9.15 20.67 -22.89
C SER A 206 -7.83 20.02 -23.26
N ASP A 207 -7.33 19.10 -22.45
CA ASP A 207 -5.94 18.64 -22.53
C ASP A 207 -5.84 17.15 -22.90
N SER A 208 -6.46 16.27 -22.11
CA SER A 208 -6.40 14.82 -22.30
C SER A 208 -7.52 14.12 -21.55
N ASP A 209 -8.12 13.09 -22.15
CA ASP A 209 -9.11 12.24 -21.47
C ASP A 209 -8.49 11.24 -20.46
N LYS A 210 -7.15 11.28 -20.32
CA LYS A 210 -6.37 10.44 -19.40
C LYS A 210 -5.29 11.25 -18.69
N ALA A 211 -5.16 11.03 -17.37
CA ALA A 211 -3.95 11.39 -16.65
C ALA A 211 -2.79 10.48 -17.10
N ASP A 212 -1.56 10.97 -16.96
CA ASP A 212 -0.31 10.28 -17.23
C ASP A 212 0.77 10.87 -16.34
N PHE A 213 1.04 10.21 -15.21
CA PHE A 213 1.92 10.71 -14.17
C PHE A 213 3.39 10.63 -14.60
N PRO A 214 4.26 11.52 -14.07
CA PRO A 214 5.68 11.52 -14.44
C PRO A 214 6.34 10.18 -14.08
N ALA A 215 7.06 9.61 -15.04
CA ALA A 215 7.79 8.37 -14.86
C ALA A 215 9.25 8.63 -14.48
N GLY A 216 9.77 7.79 -13.58
CA GLY A 216 11.19 7.77 -13.29
C GLY A 216 12.01 7.14 -14.42
N VAL A 217 13.28 7.55 -14.52
CA VAL A 217 14.18 7.15 -15.62
C VAL A 217 15.51 6.65 -15.03
N TYR A 218 15.95 5.47 -15.44
CA TYR A 218 17.12 4.79 -14.87
C TYR A 218 18.39 5.65 -14.91
N GLU A 219 18.69 6.29 -16.05
CA GLU A 219 19.91 7.09 -16.23
C GLU A 219 19.86 8.47 -15.53
N GLU A 220 18.69 8.89 -15.06
CA GLU A 220 18.47 10.20 -14.44
C GLU A 220 17.98 10.03 -13.00
N ILE A 221 18.88 9.67 -12.07
CA ILE A 221 18.55 9.36 -10.67
C ILE A 221 17.78 10.46 -9.89
N THR A 222 17.77 11.70 -10.40
CA THR A 222 16.99 12.80 -9.83
C THR A 222 15.53 12.81 -10.26
N LYS A 223 15.19 12.11 -11.35
CA LYS A 223 13.82 11.93 -11.84
C LYS A 223 13.25 10.65 -11.26
N VAL A 224 12.83 10.71 -10.01
CA VAL A 224 12.25 9.54 -9.32
C VAL A 224 10.92 9.13 -9.96
N GLY A 225 10.16 10.07 -10.53
CA GLY A 225 8.79 9.83 -10.99
C GLY A 225 7.79 9.88 -9.85
N ALA A 226 6.51 9.67 -10.16
CA ALA A 226 5.43 9.64 -9.19
C ALA A 226 5.54 8.40 -8.29
N VAL A 227 5.41 8.63 -6.98
CA VAL A 227 5.41 7.58 -5.96
C VAL A 227 4.27 7.82 -4.97
N GLU A 228 3.36 6.86 -4.90
CA GLU A 228 2.30 6.79 -3.88
C GLU A 228 2.66 5.66 -2.90
N ILE A 229 2.54 5.93 -1.61
CA ILE A 229 2.69 4.91 -0.57
C ILE A 229 1.41 4.76 0.23
N LYS A 230 1.10 3.53 0.62
CA LYS A 230 0.05 3.22 1.60
C LYS A 230 0.70 2.52 2.78
N ILE A 231 0.31 2.90 4.00
CA ILE A 231 0.91 2.36 5.23
C ILE A 231 -0.19 1.83 6.15
N SER A 232 0.04 0.68 6.75
CA SER A 232 -0.83 0.11 7.79
C SER A 232 -0.12 0.13 9.15
N TRP A 233 -0.85 0.61 10.16
CA TRP A 233 -0.32 0.95 11.47
C TRP A 233 -1.09 0.24 12.57
N LYS A 234 -0.39 -0.48 13.45
CA LYS A 234 -0.94 -0.96 14.74
C LYS A 234 -0.56 -0.02 15.87
N VAL A 235 -1.38 0.01 16.92
CA VAL A 235 -1.04 0.67 18.18
C VAL A 235 -0.12 -0.24 18.97
N LEU A 236 1.09 0.23 19.31
CA LEU A 236 2.02 -0.54 20.13
C LEU A 236 1.69 -0.38 21.62
N VAL A 237 1.59 -1.49 22.33
CA VAL A 237 1.19 -1.58 23.73
C VAL A 237 2.35 -2.07 24.59
N LYS A 238 2.75 -1.25 25.57
CA LYS A 238 3.80 -1.61 26.54
C LYS A 238 3.45 -2.90 27.27
N GLY A 239 4.44 -3.78 27.44
CA GLY A 239 4.24 -5.10 28.06
C GLY A 239 3.48 -6.10 27.20
N LYS A 240 3.18 -5.77 25.93
CA LYS A 240 2.60 -6.70 24.96
C LYS A 240 3.37 -6.74 23.63
N ASP A 241 3.93 -5.59 23.22
CA ASP A 241 4.72 -5.46 22.00
C ASP A 241 6.16 -5.05 22.31
N ASP A 242 7.11 -5.58 21.54
CA ASP A 242 8.50 -5.12 21.52
C ASP A 242 8.65 -3.97 20.53
N PHE A 243 8.77 -2.75 21.03
CA PHE A 243 8.81 -1.55 20.21
C PHE A 243 10.07 -1.49 19.33
N SER A 244 11.15 -2.17 19.72
CA SER A 244 12.43 -2.14 18.98
C SER A 244 12.37 -2.84 17.62
N ARG A 245 11.36 -3.70 17.42
CA ARG A 245 11.16 -4.44 16.18
C ARG A 245 10.44 -3.64 15.09
N TYR A 246 9.77 -2.57 15.46
CA TYR A 246 8.94 -1.80 14.54
C TYR A 246 9.63 -0.49 14.15
N LEU A 247 9.55 -0.14 12.87
CA LEU A 247 9.60 1.27 12.51
C LEU A 247 8.37 1.94 13.12
N ASN A 248 8.59 2.75 14.14
CA ASN A 248 7.51 3.29 14.96
C ASN A 248 7.59 4.82 15.07
N VAL A 249 6.41 5.46 15.13
CA VAL A 249 6.28 6.91 15.14
C VAL A 249 5.26 7.38 16.18
N PRO A 250 5.52 8.52 16.88
CA PRO A 250 4.52 9.17 17.72
C PRO A 250 3.29 9.57 16.90
N SER A 251 2.12 9.16 17.35
CA SER A 251 0.87 9.35 16.61
C SER A 251 -0.28 9.74 17.54
N PHE A 252 -1.33 10.30 16.96
CA PHE A 252 -2.64 10.38 17.58
C PHE A 252 -3.61 9.51 16.79
N VAL A 253 -4.40 8.70 17.50
CA VAL A 253 -5.50 7.93 16.90
C VAL A 253 -6.83 8.53 17.35
N LEU A 254 -7.77 8.67 16.41
CA LEU A 254 -9.13 9.08 16.77
C LEU A 254 -9.82 7.90 17.48
N SER A 255 -10.44 8.17 18.63
CA SER A 255 -11.19 7.19 19.40
C SER A 255 -12.35 6.62 18.58
N GLU A 256 -12.79 5.38 18.88
CA GLU A 256 -13.87 4.75 18.13
C GLU A 256 -15.19 5.52 18.20
N ASP A 257 -15.45 6.22 19.30
CA ASP A 257 -16.64 7.06 19.46
C ASP A 257 -16.50 8.44 18.79
N LYS A 258 -15.36 8.71 18.15
CA LYS A 258 -15.02 9.96 17.45
C LYS A 258 -15.18 11.20 18.33
N LYS A 259 -14.87 11.08 19.63
CA LYS A 259 -14.96 12.19 20.58
C LYS A 259 -13.61 12.72 21.03
N SER A 260 -12.58 11.87 21.05
CA SER A 260 -11.27 12.24 21.57
C SER A 260 -10.12 11.68 20.73
N TRP A 261 -8.97 12.30 20.88
CA TRP A 261 -7.71 11.79 20.34
C TRP A 261 -6.86 11.16 21.43
N ASP A 262 -6.38 9.95 21.17
CA ASP A 262 -5.47 9.23 22.05
C ASP A 262 -4.05 9.32 21.50
N LYS A 263 -3.12 9.77 22.34
CA LYS A 263 -1.69 9.78 22.01
C LYS A 263 -1.14 8.37 22.13
N VAL A 264 -0.56 7.85 21.06
CA VAL A 264 -0.03 6.49 20.97
C VAL A 264 1.34 6.48 20.28
N THR A 265 2.00 5.33 20.32
CA THR A 265 3.07 5.00 19.38
C THR A 265 2.51 4.01 18.37
N ALA A 266 2.59 4.36 17.08
CA ALA A 266 2.16 3.50 16.00
C ALA A 266 3.36 2.73 15.44
N GLY A 267 3.20 1.41 15.24
CA GLY A 267 4.19 0.55 14.60
C GLY A 267 3.72 0.14 13.20
N MET A 268 4.58 0.29 12.21
CA MET A 268 4.28 -0.07 10.83
C MET A 268 4.19 -1.60 10.71
N VAL A 269 3.10 -2.11 10.14
CA VAL A 269 2.87 -3.55 9.95
C VAL A 269 2.68 -3.98 8.50
N GLY A 270 2.48 -3.02 7.59
CA GLY A 270 2.43 -3.24 6.16
C GLY A 270 2.64 -1.94 5.39
N PHE A 271 3.17 -2.07 4.17
CA PHE A 271 3.62 -0.93 3.38
C PHE A 271 3.51 -1.22 1.88
N HIS A 272 2.78 -0.39 1.15
CA HIS A 272 2.71 -0.40 -0.31
C HIS A 272 3.55 0.71 -0.89
N ILE A 273 4.18 0.43 -2.03
CA ILE A 273 4.85 1.40 -2.90
C ILE A 273 4.29 1.21 -4.30
N ASN A 274 3.68 2.27 -4.83
CA ASN A 274 3.28 2.36 -6.23
C ASN A 274 4.24 3.36 -6.87
N HIS A 275 5.08 2.90 -7.79
CA HIS A 275 6.14 3.71 -8.38
C HIS A 275 6.02 3.74 -9.90
N LYS A 276 5.74 4.90 -10.48
CA LYS A 276 5.69 5.07 -11.95
C LYS A 276 7.10 5.16 -12.50
N THR A 277 7.47 4.22 -13.38
CA THR A 277 8.78 4.21 -14.03
C THR A 277 8.68 4.03 -15.54
N SER A 278 9.73 4.41 -16.28
CA SER A 278 9.77 4.28 -17.73
C SER A 278 9.75 2.81 -18.17
N SER A 279 10.39 1.93 -17.38
CA SER A 279 10.44 0.50 -17.61
C SER A 279 9.17 -0.25 -17.18
N ALA A 280 8.21 0.44 -16.55
CA ALA A 280 6.91 -0.08 -16.13
C ALA A 280 5.79 1.00 -16.19
N SER A 281 5.23 1.25 -17.38
CA SER A 281 4.14 2.23 -17.57
C SER A 281 2.85 1.93 -16.81
N GLN A 282 2.56 0.68 -16.45
CA GLN A 282 1.48 0.31 -15.53
C GLN A 282 1.92 0.35 -14.06
N TRP A 283 3.00 1.08 -13.76
CA TRP A 283 3.66 1.23 -12.46
C TRP A 283 4.31 -0.07 -11.95
N VAL A 284 5.29 0.07 -11.06
CA VAL A 284 5.83 -1.00 -10.22
C VAL A 284 5.08 -0.98 -8.90
N TRP A 285 4.60 -2.14 -8.47
CA TRP A 285 3.77 -2.29 -7.27
C TRP A 285 4.48 -3.20 -6.28
N SER A 286 4.93 -2.65 -5.16
CA SER A 286 5.67 -3.39 -4.14
C SER A 286 4.85 -3.46 -2.86
N THR A 287 4.84 -4.61 -2.19
CA THR A 287 4.16 -4.75 -0.89
C THR A 287 5.02 -5.45 0.15
N PHE A 288 5.14 -4.81 1.32
CA PHE A 288 5.93 -5.27 2.45
C PHE A 288 5.04 -5.55 3.65
N GLU A 289 5.43 -6.53 4.44
CA GLU A 289 4.77 -6.90 5.69
C GLU A 289 5.78 -7.00 6.82
N HIS A 290 5.34 -6.73 8.05
CA HIS A 290 6.14 -7.01 9.23
C HIS A 290 6.14 -8.52 9.52
N VAL A 291 7.29 -9.08 9.84
CA VAL A 291 7.48 -10.55 9.99
C VAL A 291 6.61 -11.14 11.11
N ASP A 292 6.34 -10.36 12.16
CA ASP A 292 5.51 -10.79 13.30
C ASP A 292 3.99 -10.72 13.02
N ASN A 293 3.54 -10.52 11.78
CA ASN A 293 2.11 -10.41 11.48
C ASN A 293 1.36 -11.74 11.68
N LEU A 294 1.91 -12.86 11.17
CA LEU A 294 1.27 -14.19 11.24
C LEU A 294 1.97 -15.18 12.17
N ALA A 295 3.29 -15.08 12.28
CA ALA A 295 4.08 -16.04 13.03
C ALA A 295 5.22 -15.34 13.75
N THR A 296 5.59 -15.87 14.90
CA THR A 296 6.73 -15.40 15.69
C THR A 296 7.52 -16.62 16.16
N ASN A 297 8.78 -16.41 16.53
CA ASN A 297 9.53 -17.45 17.24
C ASN A 297 8.98 -17.57 18.67
N SER A 298 8.29 -18.67 18.98
CA SER A 298 7.68 -18.92 20.29
C SER A 298 8.64 -18.91 21.49
N LEU A 299 9.96 -18.99 21.25
CA LEU A 299 10.99 -18.90 22.28
C LEU A 299 11.58 -17.49 22.43
N GLU A 300 11.29 -16.59 21.49
CA GLU A 300 11.79 -15.22 21.53
C GLU A 300 10.96 -14.39 22.50
N THR A 301 11.67 -13.61 23.32
CA THR A 301 11.09 -12.80 24.39
C THR A 301 11.75 -11.43 24.41
N PHE A 302 11.03 -10.44 24.93
CA PHE A 302 11.57 -9.11 25.22
C PHE A 302 11.40 -8.77 26.70
N GLU A 303 12.29 -7.96 27.25
CA GLU A 303 12.22 -7.55 28.65
C GLU A 303 11.25 -6.36 28.83
N TYR A 304 10.34 -6.49 29.80
CA TYR A 304 9.51 -5.38 30.27
C TYR A 304 9.29 -5.48 31.77
N GLU A 305 9.66 -4.42 32.51
CA GLU A 305 9.55 -4.35 33.97
C GLU A 305 10.17 -5.57 34.69
N GLY A 306 11.31 -6.06 34.18
CA GLY A 306 12.05 -7.20 34.72
C GLY A 306 11.47 -8.58 34.37
N ASN A 307 10.42 -8.65 33.56
CA ASN A 307 9.83 -9.89 33.08
C ASN A 307 10.20 -10.14 31.61
N GLN A 308 10.41 -11.41 31.25
CA GLN A 308 10.55 -11.82 29.85
C GLN A 308 9.17 -12.11 29.27
N ILE A 309 8.78 -11.34 28.26
CA ILE A 309 7.46 -11.41 27.63
C ILE A 309 7.61 -12.08 26.26
N PRO A 310 6.88 -13.17 25.97
CA PRO A 310 6.91 -13.81 24.65
C PRO A 310 6.39 -12.89 23.55
N ILE A 311 7.06 -12.88 22.40
CA ILE A 311 6.56 -12.18 21.21
C ILE A 311 5.41 -12.99 20.60
N LYS A 312 4.27 -12.34 20.37
CA LYS A 312 3.07 -12.95 19.79
C LYS A 312 2.76 -12.37 18.42
N PRO A 313 2.15 -13.14 17.50
CA PRO A 313 1.77 -12.59 16.20
C PRO A 313 0.71 -11.50 16.34
N SER A 314 0.77 -10.49 15.46
CA SER A 314 -0.09 -9.31 15.52
C SER A 314 -1.50 -9.58 15.01
N PHE A 315 -1.67 -10.45 14.01
CA PHE A 315 -2.95 -10.69 13.32
C PHE A 315 -3.33 -12.16 13.26
N TYR A 316 -2.60 -13.01 13.98
CA TYR A 316 -2.91 -14.43 14.10
C TYR A 316 -2.84 -14.86 15.57
N ASP A 317 -3.88 -15.52 16.06
CA ASP A 317 -3.85 -16.18 17.36
C ASP A 317 -3.63 -17.69 17.21
N PRO A 318 -2.43 -18.20 17.54
CA PRO A 318 -2.11 -19.62 17.44
C PRO A 318 -2.95 -20.49 18.39
N ASP A 319 -3.56 -19.92 19.43
CA ASP A 319 -4.39 -20.66 20.38
C ASP A 319 -5.87 -20.75 19.93
N CYS A 320 -6.24 -20.12 18.81
CA CYS A 320 -7.61 -20.16 18.27
C CYS A 320 -7.70 -20.82 16.88
N GLU A 321 -7.47 -22.13 16.83
CA GLU A 321 -7.52 -22.92 15.58
C GLU A 321 -8.87 -22.90 14.85
N THR A 322 -9.97 -22.61 15.56
CA THR A 322 -11.34 -22.59 14.99
C THR A 322 -11.81 -21.20 14.54
N CYS A 323 -10.99 -20.17 14.80
CA CYS A 323 -11.30 -18.80 14.43
C CYS A 323 -11.28 -18.62 12.89
N PRO A 324 -12.30 -17.99 12.29
CA PRO A 324 -12.34 -17.79 10.84
C PRO A 324 -11.26 -16.80 10.37
N THR A 325 -10.54 -17.17 9.32
CA THR A 325 -9.49 -16.36 8.68
C THR A 325 -10.02 -15.57 7.50
N ASN A 326 -9.52 -14.34 7.33
CA ASN A 326 -9.85 -13.47 6.18
C ASN A 326 -11.35 -13.22 5.99
N VAL A 327 -12.15 -13.28 7.08
CA VAL A 327 -13.59 -12.99 7.03
C VAL A 327 -13.90 -11.77 7.88
N TRP A 328 -14.58 -10.79 7.27
CA TRP A 328 -15.14 -9.67 8.02
C TRP A 328 -16.45 -10.09 8.68
N LEU A 329 -16.46 -10.13 10.02
CA LEU A 329 -17.63 -10.44 10.82
C LEU A 329 -18.10 -9.23 11.64
N GLN A 330 -19.41 -9.03 11.64
CA GLN A 330 -20.09 -8.02 12.47
C GLN A 330 -21.35 -8.64 13.09
N SER A 331 -21.68 -8.25 14.32
CA SER A 331 -22.93 -8.69 14.94
C SER A 331 -24.16 -8.17 14.20
N ASP A 332 -25.11 -9.06 13.92
CA ASP A 332 -26.47 -8.76 13.50
C ASP A 332 -27.43 -9.48 14.47
N SER A 333 -28.04 -8.74 15.40
CA SER A 333 -28.78 -9.29 16.54
C SER A 333 -27.91 -10.22 17.42
N SER A 334 -28.31 -11.50 17.62
CA SER A 334 -27.61 -12.48 18.45
C SER A 334 -26.58 -13.33 17.69
N LYS A 335 -26.21 -12.97 16.45
CA LYS A 335 -25.32 -13.77 15.58
C LYS A 335 -24.28 -12.90 14.89
N PHE A 336 -23.10 -13.45 14.61
CA PHE A 336 -22.14 -12.86 13.69
C PHE A 336 -22.42 -13.29 12.26
N ILE A 337 -22.49 -12.31 11.35
CA ILE A 337 -22.72 -12.54 9.92
C ILE A 337 -21.48 -12.11 9.14
N ALA A 338 -21.05 -12.95 8.19
CA ALA A 338 -20.01 -12.61 7.24
C ALA A 338 -20.50 -11.65 6.17
N ARG A 339 -19.65 -10.67 5.88
CA ARG A 339 -19.74 -9.81 4.71
C ARG A 339 -18.56 -10.15 3.82
N ASP A 340 -18.79 -10.35 2.52
CA ASP A 340 -17.69 -10.41 1.57
C ASP A 340 -17.21 -8.99 1.22
N GLY A 341 -16.09 -8.90 0.50
CA GLY A 341 -15.54 -7.65 -0.03
C GLY A 341 -16.47 -6.87 -0.97
N THR A 342 -17.62 -7.45 -1.35
CA THR A 342 -18.68 -6.81 -2.16
C THR A 342 -19.94 -6.46 -1.35
N TYR A 343 -19.88 -6.60 -0.02
CA TYR A 343 -21.02 -6.40 0.90
C TYR A 343 -22.23 -7.32 0.64
N LYS A 344 -22.09 -8.39 -0.16
CA LYS A 344 -23.14 -9.40 -0.27
C LYS A 344 -23.22 -10.15 1.05
N LYS A 345 -24.42 -10.17 1.65
CA LYS A 345 -24.69 -10.94 2.86
C LYS A 345 -24.67 -12.43 2.51
N TYR A 346 -23.63 -13.14 2.92
CA TYR A 346 -23.74 -14.57 3.08
C TYR A 346 -24.33 -14.84 4.46
N HIS A 347 -25.51 -15.45 4.51
CA HIS A 347 -26.10 -15.93 5.75
C HIS A 347 -25.37 -17.19 6.26
N ARG A 348 -24.06 -17.12 6.47
CA ARG A 348 -23.30 -18.11 7.24
C ARG A 348 -23.20 -17.61 8.68
N SER A 349 -23.67 -18.44 9.61
CA SER A 349 -23.49 -18.18 11.04
C SER A 349 -22.12 -18.71 11.47
N TYR A 350 -21.33 -17.89 12.14
CA TYR A 350 -20.03 -18.29 12.69
C TYR A 350 -20.14 -18.37 14.22
N TYR A 351 -19.48 -19.37 14.80
CA TYR A 351 -19.20 -19.40 16.23
C TYR A 351 -17.96 -18.56 16.51
N ILE A 352 -18.04 -17.63 17.46
CA ILE A 352 -16.95 -16.74 17.83
C ILE A 352 -16.74 -16.85 19.34
N PRO A 353 -15.52 -17.20 19.81
CA PRO A 353 -15.19 -17.19 21.22
C PRO A 353 -15.44 -15.82 21.87
N GLU A 354 -15.91 -15.78 23.12
CA GLU A 354 -16.28 -14.53 23.80
C GLU A 354 -15.11 -13.55 23.94
N ASP A 355 -13.90 -14.08 24.14
CA ASP A 355 -12.65 -13.31 24.25
C ASP A 355 -12.19 -12.70 22.91
N LYS A 356 -12.81 -13.10 21.79
CA LYS A 356 -12.57 -12.53 20.46
C LYS A 356 -13.61 -11.49 20.05
N ILE A 357 -14.45 -11.05 20.98
CA ILE A 357 -15.50 -10.06 20.72
C ILE A 357 -15.13 -8.70 21.32
N ILE A 358 -15.04 -7.68 20.47
CA ILE A 358 -14.97 -6.28 20.87
C ILE A 358 -16.38 -5.71 20.94
N LYS A 359 -16.78 -5.21 22.10
CA LYS A 359 -18.07 -4.54 22.30
C LYS A 359 -18.02 -3.12 21.73
N GLY A 360 -18.81 -2.85 20.70
CA GLY A 360 -18.99 -1.49 20.19
C GLY A 360 -20.27 -0.83 20.72
N SER A 361 -20.42 0.47 20.47
CA SER A 361 -21.60 1.24 20.90
C SER A 361 -22.89 0.76 20.24
N ASP A 362 -22.83 0.40 18.96
CA ASP A 362 -23.98 -0.01 18.16
C ASP A 362 -23.93 -1.49 17.74
N LYS A 363 -22.72 -2.04 17.59
CA LYS A 363 -22.48 -3.40 17.11
C LYS A 363 -21.19 -3.94 17.70
N ASP A 364 -21.15 -5.25 17.89
CA ASP A 364 -19.95 -5.97 18.28
C ASP A 364 -19.10 -6.34 17.06
N TYR A 365 -17.79 -6.35 17.27
CA TYR A 365 -16.79 -6.66 16.26
C TYR A 365 -16.01 -7.91 16.66
N TYR A 366 -15.53 -8.62 15.66
CA TYR A 366 -14.69 -9.80 15.82
C TYR A 366 -13.21 -9.41 15.68
N ILE A 367 -12.36 -9.85 16.62
CA ILE A 367 -10.91 -9.81 16.47
C ILE A 367 -10.53 -10.89 15.45
N GLY A 368 -10.45 -10.45 14.19
CA GLY A 368 -10.19 -11.31 13.03
C GLY A 368 -8.87 -12.07 13.08
N GLN A 369 -8.79 -13.13 12.29
CA GLN A 369 -7.53 -13.79 11.92
C GLN A 369 -7.16 -13.37 10.50
N ALA A 370 -5.94 -12.92 10.28
CA ALA A 370 -5.37 -12.78 8.94
C ALA A 370 -4.71 -14.09 8.52
N HIS A 371 -4.68 -14.36 7.21
CA HIS A 371 -3.96 -15.48 6.65
C HIS A 371 -3.48 -15.17 5.23
N ARG A 372 -2.26 -15.61 4.89
CA ARG A 372 -1.66 -15.42 3.57
C ARG A 372 -2.06 -16.58 2.64
N MET A 373 -2.86 -16.31 1.61
CA MET A 373 -3.31 -17.36 0.67
C MET A 373 -2.25 -17.75 -0.37
N ILE A 374 -1.46 -16.79 -0.84
CA ILE A 374 -0.38 -17.03 -1.81
C ILE A 374 0.95 -16.91 -1.05
N PRO A 375 1.74 -17.98 -0.93
CA PRO A 375 3.00 -17.92 -0.21
C PRO A 375 4.02 -17.04 -0.94
N ILE A 376 4.92 -16.42 -0.17
CA ILE A 376 6.09 -15.72 -0.72
C ILE A 376 6.96 -16.75 -1.46
N PRO A 377 7.34 -16.55 -2.74
CA PRO A 377 8.17 -17.50 -3.47
C PRO A 377 9.54 -17.71 -2.80
N GLU A 378 10.09 -18.93 -2.87
CA GLU A 378 11.37 -19.28 -2.21
C GLU A 378 12.51 -18.33 -2.61
N ARG A 379 12.66 -18.02 -3.90
CA ARG A 379 13.65 -17.04 -4.40
C ARG A 379 13.56 -15.67 -3.71
N LEU A 380 12.36 -15.25 -3.33
CA LEU A 380 12.12 -13.97 -2.68
C LEU A 380 12.32 -14.07 -1.17
N GLN A 381 12.02 -15.22 -0.56
CA GLN A 381 12.38 -15.49 0.84
C GLN A 381 13.91 -15.48 1.03
N GLU A 382 14.66 -16.00 0.06
CA GLU A 382 16.13 -15.95 0.08
C GLU A 382 16.64 -14.50 0.02
N LEU A 383 16.13 -13.70 -0.93
CA LEU A 383 16.45 -12.27 -1.02
C LEU A 383 16.07 -11.51 0.27
N ASN A 384 14.89 -11.77 0.83
CA ASN A 384 14.46 -11.16 2.09
C ASN A 384 15.45 -11.48 3.21
N ARG A 385 15.85 -12.75 3.37
CA ARG A 385 16.81 -13.16 4.40
C ARG A 385 18.15 -12.43 4.23
N ASP A 386 18.68 -12.37 3.02
CA ASP A 386 19.97 -11.75 2.75
C ASP A 386 19.96 -10.24 3.04
N ILE A 387 18.85 -9.56 2.73
CA ILE A 387 18.68 -8.13 3.02
C ILE A 387 18.45 -7.89 4.52
N GLN A 388 17.63 -8.71 5.17
CA GLN A 388 17.40 -8.63 6.61
C GLN A 388 18.70 -8.83 7.40
N GLU A 389 19.59 -9.73 6.97
CA GLU A 389 20.93 -9.88 7.55
C GLU A 389 21.77 -8.61 7.39
N GLN A 390 21.74 -7.96 6.23
CA GLN A 390 22.43 -6.69 6.03
C GLN A 390 21.85 -5.56 6.88
N LEU A 391 20.52 -5.46 6.98
CA LEU A 391 19.83 -4.46 7.80
C LEU A 391 20.07 -4.68 9.29
N LYS A 392 20.21 -5.93 9.72
CA LYS A 392 20.63 -6.29 11.07
C LYS A 392 22.03 -5.78 11.41
N LEU A 393 22.98 -5.86 10.47
CA LEU A 393 24.31 -5.27 10.64
C LEU A 393 24.28 -3.74 10.74
N GLN A 394 23.24 -3.10 10.18
CA GLN A 394 22.99 -1.68 10.34
C GLN A 394 22.19 -1.33 11.61
N GLU A 395 21.83 -2.34 12.43
CA GLU A 395 20.97 -2.19 13.61
C GLU A 395 19.62 -1.51 13.28
N SER A 396 19.12 -1.70 12.06
CA SER A 396 17.89 -1.07 11.61
C SER A 396 16.66 -1.91 12.00
N PRO A 397 15.54 -1.29 12.43
CA PRO A 397 14.28 -2.01 12.60
C PRO A 397 13.72 -2.54 11.27
N LEU A 398 14.21 -2.05 10.13
CA LEU A 398 13.80 -2.54 8.81
C LEU A 398 14.12 -4.03 8.59
N GLN A 399 15.00 -4.63 9.41
CA GLN A 399 15.29 -6.07 9.38
C GLN A 399 14.07 -6.96 9.73
N TYR A 400 13.01 -6.37 10.31
CA TYR A 400 11.78 -7.09 10.69
C TYR A 400 10.65 -6.94 9.66
N TYR A 401 11.00 -6.57 8.43
CA TYR A 401 10.06 -6.48 7.32
C TYR A 401 10.48 -7.46 6.21
N GLU A 402 9.51 -7.90 5.42
CA GLU A 402 9.73 -8.79 4.28
C GLU A 402 8.97 -8.28 3.05
N LEU A 403 9.59 -8.34 1.87
CA LEU A 403 8.91 -8.11 0.61
C LEU A 403 8.04 -9.35 0.32
N VAL A 404 6.73 -9.14 0.18
CA VAL A 404 5.80 -10.21 -0.19
C VAL A 404 5.85 -10.48 -1.70
N GLY A 405 6.06 -9.42 -2.48
CA GLY A 405 6.23 -9.49 -3.92
C GLY A 405 6.24 -8.12 -4.58
N THR A 406 6.73 -8.12 -5.81
CA THR A 406 6.68 -6.97 -6.71
C THR A 406 5.91 -7.33 -7.97
N GLN A 407 4.88 -6.55 -8.27
CA GLN A 407 4.06 -6.70 -9.46
C GLN A 407 4.38 -5.60 -10.48
N TRP A 408 4.59 -6.02 -11.73
CA TRP A 408 5.05 -5.16 -12.82
C TRP A 408 4.53 -5.68 -14.18
N PRO A 409 4.51 -4.84 -15.23
CA PRO A 409 4.06 -5.25 -16.56
C PRO A 409 5.17 -5.93 -17.39
N LYS A 410 4.95 -7.18 -17.80
CA LYS A 410 5.85 -7.88 -18.74
C LYS A 410 5.87 -7.27 -20.13
N ASN A 411 4.73 -6.69 -20.55
CA ASN A 411 4.57 -6.04 -21.84
C ASN A 411 3.77 -4.75 -21.68
N GLN A 412 4.48 -3.67 -21.43
CA GLN A 412 3.93 -2.33 -21.23
C GLN A 412 2.98 -1.82 -22.31
N GLN A 413 3.10 -2.34 -23.54
CA GLN A 413 2.26 -1.93 -24.68
C GLN A 413 0.96 -2.74 -24.76
N LYS A 414 0.81 -3.77 -23.93
CA LYS A 414 -0.38 -4.60 -23.90
C LYS A 414 -1.54 -3.83 -23.26
N THR A 415 -2.61 -3.64 -24.02
CA THR A 415 -3.85 -3.04 -23.50
C THR A 415 -4.58 -4.00 -22.56
N PRO A 416 -5.49 -3.49 -21.70
CA PRO A 416 -6.44 -4.33 -20.97
C PRO A 416 -7.13 -5.35 -21.86
N ALA A 417 -7.39 -6.54 -21.30
CA ALA A 417 -8.18 -7.56 -21.97
C ALA A 417 -9.67 -7.18 -22.03
N ASP A 418 -10.40 -7.75 -22.98
CA ASP A 418 -11.87 -7.69 -23.02
C ASP A 418 -12.41 -8.31 -21.71
N PRO A 419 -13.27 -7.61 -20.94
CA PRO A 419 -13.72 -8.05 -19.61
C PRO A 419 -14.81 -9.14 -19.64
N THR A 420 -15.01 -9.81 -20.77
CA THR A 420 -16.03 -10.85 -20.91
C THR A 420 -15.51 -12.26 -20.56
N TYR A 421 -16.45 -13.15 -20.22
CA TYR A 421 -16.18 -14.57 -20.09
C TYR A 421 -15.70 -15.24 -21.38
N ALA A 422 -15.98 -14.65 -22.55
CA ALA A 422 -15.50 -15.15 -23.84
C ALA A 422 -13.98 -14.96 -24.00
N ALA A 423 -13.41 -13.94 -23.36
CA ALA A 423 -11.99 -13.65 -23.35
C ALA A 423 -11.22 -14.33 -22.19
N PHE A 424 -11.89 -15.17 -21.40
CA PHE A 424 -11.25 -15.94 -20.32
C PHE A 424 -10.18 -16.90 -20.90
N PRO A 425 -8.99 -17.04 -20.26
CA PRO A 425 -8.60 -16.46 -18.97
C PRO A 425 -8.05 -15.04 -19.02
N ASN A 426 -7.75 -14.49 -20.20
CA ASN A 426 -7.11 -13.17 -20.35
C ASN A 426 -7.90 -12.03 -19.69
N SER A 427 -9.24 -12.12 -19.65
CA SER A 427 -10.11 -11.15 -18.96
C SER A 427 -9.86 -11.03 -17.46
N VAL A 428 -9.19 -12.02 -16.86
CA VAL A 428 -8.69 -12.02 -15.48
C VAL A 428 -7.21 -11.71 -15.45
N GLU A 429 -6.40 -12.46 -16.21
CA GLU A 429 -4.94 -12.43 -16.10
C GLU A 429 -4.32 -11.10 -16.58
N ASN A 430 -4.96 -10.43 -17.53
CA ASN A 430 -4.54 -9.14 -18.08
C ASN A 430 -5.64 -8.09 -17.93
N LYS A 431 -6.38 -8.13 -16.80
CA LYS A 431 -7.34 -7.08 -16.42
C LYS A 431 -6.74 -5.67 -16.59
N PRO A 432 -5.55 -5.34 -16.04
CA PRO A 432 -5.03 -3.97 -16.08
C PRO A 432 -4.28 -3.59 -17.37
N GLY A 433 -4.10 -4.53 -18.31
CA GLY A 433 -3.08 -4.38 -19.34
C GLY A 433 -1.68 -4.66 -18.78
N GLY A 434 -0.66 -4.60 -19.63
CA GLY A 434 0.73 -4.83 -19.22
C GLY A 434 1.16 -6.29 -19.12
N ASP A 435 0.23 -7.25 -19.23
CA ASP A 435 0.44 -8.67 -18.85
C ASP A 435 1.15 -8.77 -17.47
N PRO A 436 0.46 -8.49 -16.35
CA PRO A 436 1.05 -8.43 -15.01
C PRO A 436 1.86 -9.67 -14.60
N ASP A 437 2.91 -9.45 -13.83
CA ASP A 437 3.68 -10.51 -13.18
C ASP A 437 4.10 -10.11 -11.76
N PRO A 438 3.70 -10.85 -10.71
CA PRO A 438 2.67 -11.90 -10.74
C PRO A 438 1.28 -11.33 -11.06
N ILE A 439 0.30 -12.19 -11.38
CA ILE A 439 -1.09 -11.75 -11.66
C ILE A 439 -1.77 -11.22 -10.38
N TYR A 440 -1.56 -11.90 -9.26
CA TYR A 440 -2.13 -11.57 -7.97
C TYR A 440 -1.04 -11.14 -6.99
N LEU A 441 -1.34 -10.12 -6.20
CA LEU A 441 -0.45 -9.60 -5.17
C LEU A 441 -1.33 -8.88 -4.13
N THR A 442 -1.28 -9.34 -2.89
CA THR A 442 -2.08 -8.80 -1.77
C THR A 442 -1.24 -8.70 -0.52
N ASN A 443 -1.50 -7.68 0.29
CA ASN A 443 -1.00 -7.54 1.65
C ASN A 443 -2.07 -7.99 2.65
N MET A 444 -1.67 -8.76 3.65
CA MET A 444 -2.60 -9.29 4.64
C MET A 444 -3.18 -8.26 5.58
N THR A 445 -2.54 -7.10 5.75
CA THR A 445 -3.02 -6.04 6.63
C THR A 445 -3.86 -5.01 5.89
N MET A 446 -3.75 -4.97 4.55
CA MET A 446 -4.52 -4.06 3.70
C MET A 446 -5.65 -4.80 3.00
N GLU A 447 -5.34 -5.82 2.21
CA GLU A 447 -6.30 -6.64 1.44
C GLU A 447 -6.73 -7.93 2.17
N THR A 448 -6.82 -7.91 3.51
CA THR A 448 -7.13 -9.10 4.35
C THR A 448 -8.30 -9.91 3.81
N TYR A 449 -9.40 -9.24 3.44
CA TYR A 449 -10.67 -9.86 3.05
C TYR A 449 -10.79 -10.18 1.56
N PHE A 450 -9.75 -9.86 0.77
CA PHE A 450 -9.66 -10.22 -0.64
C PHE A 450 -8.81 -11.47 -0.88
N GLN A 451 -8.38 -12.13 0.21
CA GLN A 451 -7.62 -13.36 0.19
C GLN A 451 -8.50 -14.60 0.44
N ASN A 452 -9.62 -14.72 -0.28
CA ASN A 452 -10.55 -15.85 -0.14
C ASN A 452 -10.12 -17.09 -0.96
N GLY A 453 -9.25 -16.93 -1.96
CA GLY A 453 -8.78 -18.02 -2.81
C GLY A 453 -9.81 -18.45 -3.86
N ASN A 454 -10.57 -19.52 -3.63
CA ASN A 454 -11.51 -20.05 -4.62
C ASN A 454 -12.77 -19.19 -4.75
N GLN A 455 -12.91 -18.45 -5.84
CA GLN A 455 -14.01 -17.50 -6.09
C GLN A 455 -14.42 -17.48 -7.57
N GLY A 456 -15.58 -16.89 -7.87
CA GLY A 456 -16.04 -16.72 -9.24
C GLY A 456 -15.14 -15.75 -10.02
N ALA A 457 -14.77 -16.12 -11.25
CA ALA A 457 -13.83 -15.36 -12.08
C ALA A 457 -14.30 -13.92 -12.36
N TYR A 458 -15.61 -13.64 -12.30
CA TYR A 458 -16.15 -12.29 -12.48
C TYR A 458 -15.63 -11.29 -11.42
N ASN A 459 -15.24 -11.75 -10.23
CA ASN A 459 -14.65 -10.86 -9.21
C ASN A 459 -13.32 -10.25 -9.65
N PHE A 460 -12.65 -10.85 -10.65
CA PHE A 460 -11.33 -10.43 -11.12
C PHE A 460 -11.36 -9.86 -12.55
N MET A 461 -12.56 -9.65 -13.12
CA MET A 461 -12.75 -9.00 -14.42
C MET A 461 -13.14 -7.54 -14.21
N GLU A 462 -12.72 -6.66 -15.13
CA GLU A 462 -13.13 -5.25 -15.09
C GLU A 462 -14.65 -5.13 -15.25
N ASN A 463 -15.34 -4.53 -14.26
CA ASN A 463 -16.81 -4.50 -14.18
C ASN A 463 -17.48 -5.89 -14.33
N GLY A 464 -16.79 -6.94 -13.87
CA GLY A 464 -17.28 -8.31 -13.97
C GLY A 464 -18.60 -8.50 -13.23
N SER A 465 -19.56 -9.11 -13.92
CA SER A 465 -20.87 -9.44 -13.37
C SER A 465 -21.01 -10.94 -13.20
N GLN A 466 -21.62 -11.36 -12.09
CA GLN A 466 -21.93 -12.77 -11.88
C GLN A 466 -22.80 -13.27 -13.03
N PRO A 467 -22.42 -14.38 -13.69
CA PRO A 467 -23.18 -14.92 -14.80
C PRO A 467 -24.58 -15.33 -14.34
N THR A 468 -25.57 -15.09 -15.19
CA THR A 468 -26.99 -15.38 -14.90
C THR A 468 -27.36 -16.82 -15.25
N ASP A 469 -26.53 -17.48 -16.05
CA ASP A 469 -26.54 -18.91 -16.28
C ASP A 469 -25.60 -19.60 -15.28
N ASN A 470 -25.84 -20.89 -14.98
CA ASN A 470 -25.01 -21.67 -14.05
C ASN A 470 -23.57 -21.95 -14.59
N ASN A 471 -23.05 -21.10 -15.47
CA ASN A 471 -21.74 -21.19 -16.13
C ASN A 471 -20.65 -20.41 -15.38
N GLU A 472 -20.85 -20.14 -14.08
CA GLU A 472 -19.85 -19.50 -13.23
C GLU A 472 -18.53 -20.28 -13.26
N LYS A 473 -17.48 -19.64 -13.78
CA LYS A 473 -16.12 -20.20 -13.76
C LYS A 473 -15.51 -19.89 -12.40
N MET A 474 -15.29 -20.92 -11.60
CA MET A 474 -14.53 -20.79 -10.35
C MET A 474 -13.04 -20.84 -10.66
N ILE A 475 -12.29 -19.90 -10.06
CA ILE A 475 -10.84 -19.86 -10.13
C ILE A 475 -10.26 -19.71 -8.73
N PHE A 476 -9.01 -20.10 -8.57
CA PHE A 476 -8.22 -19.66 -7.42
C PHE A 476 -7.64 -18.29 -7.76
N GLY A 477 -7.91 -17.29 -6.90
CA GLY A 477 -7.36 -15.96 -7.03
C GLY A 477 -7.47 -15.15 -5.74
N THR A 478 -6.52 -14.25 -5.56
CA THR A 478 -6.59 -13.14 -4.59
C THR A 478 -6.61 -11.83 -5.38
N GLU A 479 -6.77 -10.68 -4.73
CA GLU A 479 -6.74 -9.41 -5.46
C GLU A 479 -5.36 -9.12 -6.10
N SER A 480 -5.33 -8.12 -6.98
CA SER A 480 -4.16 -7.66 -7.71
C SER A 480 -4.01 -6.15 -7.54
N CYS A 481 -2.84 -5.65 -7.17
CA CYS A 481 -2.61 -4.19 -7.04
C CYS A 481 -2.91 -3.48 -8.37
N MET A 482 -2.25 -3.88 -9.46
CA MET A 482 -2.50 -3.38 -10.81
C MET A 482 -3.97 -3.59 -11.21
N GLY A 483 -4.50 -4.79 -10.98
CA GLY A 483 -5.87 -5.14 -11.37
C GLY A 483 -6.92 -4.26 -10.68
N CYS A 484 -6.80 -4.04 -9.38
CA CYS A 484 -7.67 -3.19 -8.58
C CYS A 484 -7.51 -1.70 -8.94
N HIS A 485 -6.27 -1.23 -9.10
CA HIS A 485 -6.00 0.16 -9.42
C HIS A 485 -6.33 0.54 -10.88
N SER A 486 -6.38 -0.43 -11.80
CA SER A 486 -6.65 -0.14 -13.22
C SER A 486 -8.01 0.50 -13.46
N SER A 487 -8.99 0.29 -12.59
CA SER A 487 -10.34 0.85 -12.72
C SER A 487 -10.43 2.34 -12.31
N ALA A 488 -9.35 2.92 -11.78
CA ALA A 488 -9.29 4.34 -11.42
C ALA A 488 -9.53 5.23 -12.65
N GLY A 489 -10.23 6.35 -12.46
CA GLY A 489 -10.61 7.23 -13.57
C GLY A 489 -10.85 8.70 -13.23
N ILE A 490 -10.49 9.61 -14.12
CA ILE A 490 -10.72 11.05 -13.87
C ILE A 490 -12.15 11.44 -14.23
N ALA A 491 -12.74 12.40 -13.51
CA ALA A 491 -14.06 12.91 -13.86
C ALA A 491 -14.02 13.56 -15.25
N ASN A 492 -14.89 13.14 -16.17
CA ASN A 492 -14.82 13.59 -17.57
C ASN A 492 -16.03 14.39 -18.04
N HIS A 493 -17.13 14.38 -17.28
CA HIS A 493 -18.28 15.22 -17.56
C HIS A 493 -19.06 15.55 -16.28
N ARG A 494 -20.01 16.49 -16.42
CA ARG A 494 -20.94 16.81 -15.34
C ARG A 494 -22.05 15.77 -15.29
N PRO A 495 -22.34 15.14 -14.14
CA PRO A 495 -23.41 14.16 -14.04
C PRO A 495 -24.76 14.83 -14.27
N ALA A 496 -25.61 14.20 -15.08
CA ALA A 496 -26.94 14.72 -15.41
C ALA A 496 -27.94 14.60 -14.24
N THR A 497 -27.66 13.74 -13.26
CA THR A 497 -28.54 13.48 -12.12
C THR A 497 -27.77 13.25 -10.82
N MET A 498 -28.45 13.44 -9.70
CA MET A 498 -27.99 13.03 -8.36
C MET A 498 -27.59 11.56 -8.26
N LYS A 499 -28.35 10.70 -8.96
CA LYS A 499 -28.10 9.27 -8.97
C LYS A 499 -26.78 8.97 -9.67
N ALA A 500 -26.60 9.53 -10.87
CA ALA A 500 -25.34 9.45 -11.62
C ALA A 500 -24.14 9.97 -10.82
N ALA A 501 -24.31 11.08 -10.08
CA ALA A 501 -23.27 11.62 -9.21
C ALA A 501 -22.92 10.67 -8.04
N ARG A 502 -23.90 9.98 -7.45
CA ARG A 502 -23.68 9.00 -6.38
C ARG A 502 -23.10 7.68 -6.88
N GLU A 503 -23.43 7.29 -8.10
CA GLU A 503 -22.97 6.06 -8.76
C GLU A 503 -21.59 6.24 -9.43
N GLY A 504 -21.02 7.44 -9.41
CA GLY A 504 -19.71 7.70 -10.04
C GLY A 504 -19.72 7.59 -11.57
N SER A 505 -20.90 7.60 -12.22
CA SER A 505 -21.03 7.33 -13.67
C SER A 505 -20.47 8.44 -14.58
N PHE A 506 -19.78 9.41 -13.99
CA PHE A 506 -19.17 10.57 -14.65
C PHE A 506 -17.63 10.53 -14.62
N TYR A 507 -17.06 9.46 -14.06
CA TYR A 507 -15.64 9.14 -14.19
C TYR A 507 -15.36 8.46 -15.54
N GLY A 508 -14.15 8.68 -16.06
CA GLY A 508 -13.64 8.02 -17.24
C GLY A 508 -13.51 6.51 -17.05
N GLY A 509 -13.33 5.80 -18.16
CA GLY A 509 -13.14 4.35 -18.13
C GLY A 509 -11.79 3.94 -17.51
N GLN A 510 -11.58 2.63 -17.47
CA GLN A 510 -10.35 1.99 -17.02
C GLN A 510 -9.09 2.71 -17.55
N LEU A 511 -8.10 2.88 -16.68
CA LEU A 511 -6.81 3.54 -16.89
C LEU A 511 -6.86 5.06 -17.10
N SER A 512 -8.02 5.72 -17.02
CA SER A 512 -8.08 7.17 -17.25
C SER A 512 -7.45 8.02 -16.14
N ALA A 513 -7.25 7.46 -14.94
CA ALA A 513 -6.50 8.11 -13.86
C ALA A 513 -5.06 7.59 -13.71
N ASP A 514 -4.56 6.80 -14.66
CA ASP A 514 -3.22 6.19 -14.58
C ASP A 514 -2.97 5.53 -13.21
N PHE A 515 -3.91 4.66 -12.82
CA PHE A 515 -3.88 3.86 -11.59
C PHE A 515 -4.01 4.65 -10.26
N VAL A 516 -4.17 5.98 -10.29
CA VAL A 516 -4.31 6.80 -9.06
C VAL A 516 -5.78 6.98 -8.69
N TRP A 517 -6.25 6.15 -7.76
CA TRP A 517 -7.63 6.18 -7.28
C TRP A 517 -7.99 7.44 -6.49
N LEU A 518 -7.04 8.09 -5.82
CA LEU A 518 -7.29 9.31 -5.04
C LEU A 518 -8.03 10.39 -5.83
N LEU A 519 -7.86 10.43 -7.16
CA LEU A 519 -8.59 11.33 -8.06
C LEU A 519 -10.10 11.08 -8.06
N ASN A 520 -10.54 9.84 -7.97
CA ASN A 520 -11.96 9.46 -7.92
C ASN A 520 -12.54 9.64 -6.52
N THR A 521 -11.74 9.29 -5.52
CA THR A 521 -12.25 8.94 -4.18
C THR A 521 -12.20 10.12 -3.21
N GLN A 522 -11.19 10.96 -3.34
CA GLN A 522 -10.95 12.07 -2.42
C GLN A 522 -11.34 13.42 -3.02
N ALA A 523 -11.42 13.54 -4.35
CA ALA A 523 -11.72 14.81 -4.99
C ALA A 523 -13.14 15.32 -4.67
N HIS A 524 -13.23 16.61 -4.33
CA HIS A 524 -14.49 17.28 -4.07
C HIS A 524 -14.84 18.30 -5.16
N TRP A 525 -16.13 18.60 -5.31
CA TRP A 525 -16.61 19.74 -6.10
C TRP A 525 -16.22 21.07 -5.45
N LYS A 526 -16.03 22.12 -6.26
CA LYS A 526 -15.83 23.49 -5.76
C LYS A 526 -17.09 24.02 -5.05
N ASP A 527 -16.89 24.80 -3.99
CA ASP A 527 -17.96 25.58 -3.34
C ASP A 527 -18.70 26.44 -4.37
N ASN A 528 -20.03 26.35 -4.39
CA ASN A 528 -20.98 26.99 -5.34
C ASN A 528 -21.22 26.27 -6.68
N ASP A 529 -20.73 25.04 -6.87
CA ASP A 529 -21.21 24.24 -7.99
C ASP A 529 -22.69 23.86 -7.78
N THR A 530 -23.57 24.17 -8.76
CA THR A 530 -25.04 24.11 -8.63
C THR A 530 -25.61 22.73 -8.33
N LEU A 531 -24.83 21.66 -8.54
CA LEU A 531 -25.22 20.32 -8.09
C LEU A 531 -25.17 20.20 -6.56
N THR A 532 -24.23 20.86 -5.87
CA THR A 532 -24.05 20.75 -4.40
C THR A 532 -24.92 21.71 -3.59
N THR A 533 -25.33 22.86 -4.15
CA THR A 533 -26.15 23.86 -3.43
C THR A 533 -27.61 23.44 -3.20
N THR A 534 -28.09 22.38 -3.86
CA THR A 534 -29.48 21.91 -3.74
C THR A 534 -29.66 20.74 -2.76
N ILE A 535 -28.58 20.25 -2.15
CA ILE A 535 -28.58 18.98 -1.40
C ILE A 535 -28.27 19.24 0.07
N LYS A 536 -29.29 19.27 0.92
CA LYS A 536 -29.08 19.12 2.37
C LYS A 536 -28.57 17.70 2.64
N PRO A 537 -27.62 17.50 3.57
CA PRO A 537 -27.32 16.17 4.07
C PRO A 537 -28.60 15.59 4.69
N GLN A 538 -29.04 14.43 4.22
CA GLN A 538 -30.06 13.67 4.96
C GLN A 538 -29.43 13.23 6.28
N LYS A 539 -30.12 13.57 7.37
CA LYS A 539 -29.78 13.24 8.75
C LYS A 539 -29.71 11.74 8.98
#